data_AF-A0A3C0ITK5-F1
#
_entry.id   AF-A0A3C0ITK5-F1
#
_cell.length_a   1.000
_cell.length_b   1.000
_cell.length_c   1.000
_cell.angle_alpha   90.00
_cell.angle_beta   90.00
_cell.angle_gamma   90.00
#
_symmetry.space_group_name_H-M   'P 1'
#
loop_
_entity.id
_entity.type
_entity.pdbx_description
1 polymer ?
#
loop_
_entity_poly.entity_id
_entity_poly.type
_entity_poly.pdbx_seq_one_letter_code
_entity_poly.pdbx_strand_id
1 'polypeptide(L)'
;IALIGVGIGAFIGIGLCLLQQHFQLIQLNELEYYVSTAPIHIIWWQILVVCIVTMLICFISLLLPSMLVTKINPVKAIQFR
;
A
#
# COMPACT_ATOMS: atom_id res chain seq x y z
N ILE A 1 -7.38 11.14 -3.01
CA ILE A 1 -6.03 11.01 -2.42
C ILE A 1 -5.58 9.55 -2.41
N ALA A 2 -6.34 8.63 -1.80
CA ALA A 2 -6.01 7.20 -1.76
C ALA A 2 -5.74 6.57 -3.13
N LEU A 3 -6.58 6.84 -4.15
CA LEU A 3 -6.43 6.27 -5.49
C LEU A 3 -5.12 6.70 -6.19
N ILE A 4 -4.72 7.96 -6.00
CA ILE A 4 -3.46 8.50 -6.52
C ILE A 4 -2.27 7.86 -5.78
N GLY A 5 -2.37 7.75 -4.45
CA GLY A 5 -1.33 7.11 -3.64
C GLY A 5 -1.11 5.63 -3.99
N VAL A 6 -2.18 4.86 -4.19
CA VAL A 6 -2.12 3.46 -4.63
C VAL A 6 -1.52 3.36 -6.04
N GLY A 7 -1.90 4.24 -6.96
CA GLY A 7 -1.35 4.26 -8.32
C GLY A 7 0.16 4.54 -8.34
N ILE A 8 0.61 5.55 -7.59
CA ILE A 8 2.03 5.89 -7.46
C ILE A 8 2.79 4.74 -6.78
N GLY A 9 2.25 4.16 -5.71
CA GLY A 9 2.87 3.04 -5.00
C GLY A 9 3.01 1.80 -5.88
N ALA A 10 1.98 1.45 -6.66
CA ALA A 10 2.04 0.34 -7.61
C ALA A 10 3.08 0.59 -8.71
N PHE A 11 3.13 1.81 -9.26
CA PHE A 11 4.11 2.18 -10.28
C PHE A 11 5.55 2.08 -9.75
N ILE A 12 5.82 2.64 -8.56
CA ILE A 12 7.14 2.58 -7.94
C ILE A 12 7.50 1.13 -7.58
N GLY A 13 6.58 0.35 -7.01
CA GLY A 13 6.82 -1.05 -6.64
C GLY A 13 7.16 -1.94 -7.84
N ILE A 14 6.40 -1.80 -8.94
CA ILE A 14 6.71 -2.51 -10.20
C ILE A 14 8.04 -2.03 -10.78
N GLY A 15 8.29 -0.71 -10.78
CA GLY A 15 9.55 -0.13 -11.23
C GLY A 15 10.75 -0.69 -10.47
N LEU A 16 10.65 -0.81 -9.14
CA LEU A 16 11.68 -1.42 -8.30
C LEU A 16 11.87 -2.91 -8.60
N CYS A 17 10.78 -3.67 -8.81
CA CYS A 17 10.85 -5.08 -9.20
C CYS A 17 11.59 -5.27 -10.54
N LEU A 18 11.28 -4.45 -11.54
CA LEU A 18 11.94 -4.50 -12.85
C LEU A 18 13.41 -4.08 -12.78
N LEU A 19 13.71 -3.04 -12.01
CA LEU A 19 15.08 -2.57 -11.81
C LEU A 19 15.92 -3.65 -11.11
N GLN A 20 15.35 -4.29 -10.08
CA GLN A 20 15.97 -5.44 -9.41
C GLN A 20 16.16 -6.63 -10.37
N GLN A 21 15.22 -6.90 -11.27
CA GLN A 21 15.33 -7.99 -12.25
C GLN A 21 16.44 -7.74 -13.28
N HIS A 22 16.62 -6.50 -13.72
CA HIS A 22 17.63 -6.14 -14.73
C HIS A 22 19.03 -5.93 -14.16
N PHE A 23 19.14 -5.25 -13.01
CA PHE A 23 20.43 -4.87 -12.44
C PHE A 23 20.91 -5.84 -11.35
N GLN A 24 20.04 -6.76 -10.89
CA GLN A 24 20.33 -7.72 -9.82
C GLN A 24 21.06 -7.07 -8.63
N LEU A 25 20.59 -5.88 -8.21
CA LEU A 25 21.24 -5.03 -7.21
C LEU A 25 21.44 -5.71 -5.85
N ILE A 26 20.60 -6.72 -5.56
CA ILE A 26 20.66 -7.52 -4.33
C ILE A 26 20.97 -8.95 -4.75
N GLN A 27 22.25 -9.29 -4.68
CA GLN A 27 22.74 -10.65 -4.85
C GLN A 27 22.83 -11.29 -3.46
N LEU A 28 22.30 -12.50 -3.33
CA LEU A 28 22.35 -13.23 -2.07
C LEU A 28 23.63 -14.07 -2.09
N ASN A 29 24.42 -14.00 -1.03
CA ASN A 29 25.64 -14.79 -0.93
C ASN A 29 25.25 -16.28 -0.96
N GLU A 30 25.63 -16.96 -2.05
CA GLU A 30 25.28 -18.36 -2.36
C GLU A 30 25.65 -19.33 -1.23
N LEU A 31 26.57 -18.93 -0.36
CA LEU A 31 27.03 -19.72 0.79
C LEU A 31 26.05 -19.75 1.96
N GLU A 32 25.18 -18.76 2.12
CA GLU A 32 24.16 -18.71 3.20
C GLU A 32 22.73 -18.95 2.70
N TYR A 33 22.45 -18.61 1.44
CA TYR A 33 21.18 -18.86 0.79
C TYR A 33 21.46 -19.57 -0.53
N TYR A 34 20.90 -20.77 -0.73
CA TYR A 34 21.05 -21.64 -1.91
C TYR A 34 20.64 -21.01 -3.27
N VAL A 35 20.46 -19.69 -3.36
CA VAL A 35 19.99 -18.95 -4.52
C VAL A 35 20.89 -17.73 -4.76
N SER A 36 21.60 -17.73 -5.90
CA SER A 36 22.56 -16.70 -6.34
C SER A 36 21.97 -15.28 -6.40
N THR A 37 20.67 -15.18 -6.70
CA THR A 37 19.96 -13.91 -6.78
C THR A 37 18.54 -14.07 -6.30
N ALA A 38 17.98 -13.05 -5.64
CA ALA A 38 16.58 -13.06 -5.22
C ALA A 38 15.69 -13.13 -6.48
N PRO A 39 15.00 -14.26 -6.76
CA PRO A 39 14.24 -14.41 -7.97
C PRO A 39 12.96 -13.56 -7.87
N ILE A 40 12.86 -12.50 -8.68
CA ILE A 40 11.67 -11.66 -8.74
C ILE A 40 10.66 -12.30 -9.70
N HIS A 41 9.57 -12.82 -9.13
CA HIS A 41 8.42 -13.27 -9.90
C HIS A 41 7.28 -12.27 -9.73
N ILE A 42 7.02 -11.48 -10.77
CA ILE A 42 5.91 -10.52 -10.79
C ILE A 42 4.61 -11.28 -11.10
N ILE A 43 3.76 -11.46 -10.09
CA ILE A 43 2.44 -12.07 -10.24
C ILE A 43 1.39 -10.96 -10.27
N TRP A 44 0.85 -10.67 -11.45
CA TRP A 44 -0.10 -9.57 -11.66
C TRP A 44 -1.34 -9.63 -10.75
N TRP A 45 -1.83 -10.83 -10.44
CA TRP A 45 -2.96 -10.99 -9.53
C TRP A 45 -2.64 -10.56 -8.09
N GLN A 46 -1.40 -10.78 -7.63
CA GLN A 46 -0.97 -10.33 -6.30
C GLN A 46 -0.95 -8.80 -6.23
N ILE A 47 -0.45 -8.14 -7.28
CA ILE A 47 -0.45 -6.66 -7.35
C ILE A 47 -1.88 -6.12 -7.28
N LEU A 48 -2.80 -6.72 -8.05
CA LEU A 48 -4.20 -6.33 -8.07
C LEU A 48 -4.87 -6.52 -6.70
N VAL A 49 -4.63 -7.65 -6.04
CA VAL A 49 -5.10 -7.92 -4.66
C VAL A 49 -4.54 -6.89 -3.67
N VAL A 50 -3.24 -6.59 -3.73
CA VAL A 50 -2.61 -5.58 -2.85
C VAL A 50 -3.25 -4.21 -3.05
N CYS A 51 -3.48 -3.77 -4.30
CA CYS A 51 -4.14 -2.51 -4.58
C CYS A 51 -5.58 -2.47 -4.02
N ILE A 52 -6.37 -3.53 -4.22
CA ILE A 52 -7.75 -3.61 -3.71
C ILE A 52 -7.79 -3.60 -2.18
N VAL A 53 -6.94 -4.40 -1.53
CA VAL A 53 -6.89 -4.49 -0.07
C VAL A 53 -6.46 -3.15 0.54
N THR A 54 -5.44 -2.50 -0.04
CA THR A 54 -4.98 -1.19 0.43
C THR A 54 -6.08 -0.14 0.30
N MET A 55 -6.81 -0.13 -0.82
CA MET A 55 -7.94 0.77 -1.05
C MET A 55 -9.05 0.56 -0.01
N LEU A 56 -9.39 -0.70 0.29
CA LEU A 56 -10.37 -1.07 1.33
C LEU A 56 -9.94 -0.59 2.71
N ILE A 57 -8.67 -0.79 3.08
CA ILE A 57 -8.12 -0.35 4.37
C ILE A 57 -8.19 1.18 4.49
N CYS A 58 -7.78 1.91 3.45
CA CYS A 58 -7.88 3.38 3.44
C CYS A 58 -9.33 3.83 3.62
N PHE A 59 -10.28 3.17 2.93
CA PHE A 59 -11.70 3.52 3.05
C PHE A 59 -12.23 3.26 4.46
N ILE A 60 -11.93 2.09 5.05
CA ILE A 60 -12.33 1.75 6.43
C ILE A 60 -11.73 2.75 7.43
N SER A 61 -10.46 3.11 7.27
CA SER A 61 -9.79 4.09 8.13
C SER A 61 -10.42 5.49 8.09
N LEU A 62 -11.08 5.86 6.99
CA LEU A 62 -11.84 7.11 6.86
C LEU A 62 -13.27 6.96 7.38
N LEU A 63 -13.88 5.79 7.18
CA LEU A 63 -15.28 5.55 7.53
C LEU A 63 -15.48 5.45 9.04
N LEU A 64 -14.56 4.79 9.76
CA LEU A 64 -14.58 4.68 11.21
C LEU A 64 -14.65 6.04 11.93
N PRO A 65 -13.74 7.00 11.69
CA PRO A 65 -13.83 8.32 12.33
C PRO A 65 -15.00 9.14 11.80
N SER A 66 -15.37 9.02 10.52
CA SER A 66 -16.52 9.74 9.95
C SER A 66 -17.82 9.41 10.69
N MET A 67 -18.06 8.12 10.98
CA MET A 67 -19.24 7.68 11.74
C MET A 67 -19.19 8.12 13.23
N LEU A 68 -17.99 8.20 13.81
CA LEU A 68 -17.82 8.67 15.19
C LEU A 68 -18.16 10.17 15.30
N VAL A 69 -17.75 10.96 14.31
CA VAL A 69 -18.01 12.41 14.26
C VAL A 69 -19.49 12.72 14.00
N THR A 70 -20.22 11.88 13.24
CA THR A 70 -21.67 12.12 13.00
C THR A 70 -22.53 12.01 14.27
N LYS A 71 -22.03 11.31 15.31
CA LYS A 71 -22.69 11.24 16.63
C LYS A 71 -22.44 12.47 17.51
N ILE A 72 -21.51 13.34 17.13
CA ILE A 72 -21.25 14.59 17.84
C ILE A 72 -22.37 15.56 17.45
N ASN A 73 -23.35 15.74 18.33
CA ASN A 73 -24.43 16.71 18.15
C ASN A 73 -23.86 18.12 17.91
N PRO A 74 -23.95 18.68 16.69
CA PRO A 74 -23.39 19.99 16.38
C PRO A 74 -24.06 21.10 17.20
N VAL A 75 -25.29 20.86 17.67
CA VAL A 75 -26.08 21.80 18.48
C VAL A 75 -25.48 22.03 19.88
N LYS A 76 -24.75 21.06 20.46
CA LYS A 76 -24.07 21.25 21.76
C LYS A 76 -22.71 21.95 21.64
N ALA A 77 -22.06 21.88 20.47
CA ALA A 77 -20.79 22.55 20.22
C ALA A 77 -20.96 24.05 19.90
N ILE A 78 -22.15 24.46 19.45
CA ILE A 78 -22.49 25.86 19.14
C ILE A 78 -23.06 26.61 20.37
N GLN A 79 -23.12 25.98 21.56
CA GLN A 79 -23.18 26.76 22.81
C GLN A 79 -21.81 27.42 23.07
N PHE A 80 -21.49 28.40 22.23
CA PHE A 80 -20.65 29.52 22.60
C PHE A 80 -21.32 30.17 23.83
N ARG A 81 -20.61 30.17 24.95
CA ARG A 81 -20.79 31.22 25.95
C ARG A 81 -20.35 32.55 25.38
#